data_AF-A0A848UUZ2-F1
#
_entry.id   AF-A0A848UUZ2-F1
#
_cell.length_a   1.000
_cell.length_b   1.000
_cell.length_c   1.000
_cell.angle_alpha   90.00
_cell.angle_beta   90.00
_cell.angle_gamma   90.00
#
_symmetry.space_group_name_H-M   'P 1'
#
loop_
_entity.id
_entity.type
_entity.pdbx_description
1 polymer ?
#
loop_
_entity_poly.entity_id
_entity_poly.type
_entity_poly.pdbx_seq_one_letter_code
_entity_poly.pdbx_strand_id
1 'polypeptide(L)'
;TDSAACNFDPQANFDDGSCDYACLGCTTSTACNYDPSASIDDGSCDFTSCLGCTNSTACNFDSSATLDNGTCTFDCYGCTDPLACNYNSTSTLDDGTCDYLSCVGCTDASACNYDSSATIDDGSCDYSCLIGCTYPDADNYNPQAIEDDGSCVFGEGMCGPGTLWDASTGQCVGTDSSCLGDFDNSGIIDTGDLLTFLGAFGQMCP
;
A
#
# COMPACT_ATOMS: atom_id res chain seq x y z
N THR A 1 12.98 -30.82 54.72
CA THR A 1 14.42 -30.54 54.44
C THR A 1 15.02 -31.54 53.45
N ASP A 2 14.40 -32.70 53.22
CA ASP A 2 14.92 -33.72 52.30
C ASP A 2 14.71 -33.33 50.83
N SER A 3 15.80 -33.22 50.07
CA SER A 3 15.76 -32.92 48.63
C SER A 3 15.19 -34.05 47.77
N ALA A 4 14.99 -35.24 48.34
CA ALA A 4 14.32 -36.36 47.69
C ALA A 4 12.78 -36.31 47.83
N ALA A 5 12.23 -35.39 48.64
CA ALA A 5 10.79 -35.21 48.77
C ALA A 5 10.22 -34.36 47.62
N CYS A 6 9.05 -34.74 47.13
CA CYS A 6 8.36 -34.11 46.00
C CYS A 6 7.81 -32.72 46.37
N ASN A 7 7.55 -32.50 47.65
CA ASN A 7 7.22 -31.19 48.23
C ASN A 7 8.45 -30.50 48.85
N PHE A 8 9.66 -30.77 48.34
CA PHE A 8 10.88 -30.14 48.84
C PHE A 8 10.80 -28.62 48.76
N ASP A 9 10.89 -27.98 49.93
CA ASP A 9 11.06 -26.53 50.06
C ASP A 9 12.54 -26.22 50.40
N PRO A 10 13.27 -25.51 49.53
CA PRO A 10 14.66 -25.13 49.78
C PRO A 10 14.83 -24.15 50.96
N GLN A 11 13.75 -23.55 51.47
CA GLN A 11 13.74 -22.69 52.66
C GLN A 11 13.40 -23.45 53.95
N ALA A 12 12.95 -24.71 53.86
CA ALA A 12 12.69 -25.52 55.05
C ALA A 12 14.00 -25.77 55.81
N ASN A 13 14.07 -25.25 57.04
CA ASN A 13 15.23 -25.37 57.93
C ASN A 13 14.99 -26.35 59.11
N PHE A 14 13.80 -26.94 59.18
CA PHE A 14 13.39 -27.93 60.16
C PHE A 14 12.58 -29.02 59.46
N ASP A 15 12.75 -30.27 59.90
CA ASP A 15 11.97 -31.41 59.42
C ASP A 15 10.79 -31.64 60.37
N ASP A 16 9.58 -31.35 59.88
CA ASP A 16 8.32 -31.56 60.60
C ASP A 16 7.65 -32.89 60.23
N GLY A 17 8.33 -33.75 59.47
CA GLY A 17 7.80 -35.01 58.99
C GLY A 17 6.76 -34.87 57.87
N SER A 18 6.61 -33.68 57.27
CA SER A 18 5.71 -33.44 56.14
C SER A 18 6.27 -33.87 54.78
N CYS A 19 7.49 -34.43 54.74
CA CYS A 19 8.12 -34.88 53.49
C CYS A 19 7.19 -35.86 52.75
N ASP A 20 6.76 -35.47 51.56
CA ASP A 20 5.96 -36.31 50.67
C ASP A 20 6.89 -36.93 49.63
N TYR A 21 6.93 -38.27 49.59
CA TYR A 21 7.72 -39.03 48.62
C TYR A 21 6.84 -39.58 47.46
N ALA A 22 5.54 -39.32 47.49
CA ALA A 22 4.61 -39.65 46.43
C ALA A 22 4.66 -38.56 45.34
N CYS A 23 5.63 -38.67 44.43
CA CYS A 23 5.77 -37.70 43.33
C CYS A 23 4.69 -38.01 42.29
N LEU A 24 3.57 -37.32 42.41
CA LEU A 24 2.44 -37.38 41.49
C LEU A 24 2.76 -36.62 40.21
N GLY A 25 2.50 -37.25 39.08
CA GLY A 25 2.63 -36.65 37.75
C GLY A 25 2.63 -37.73 36.68
N CYS A 26 2.78 -37.33 35.43
CA CYS A 26 2.78 -38.30 34.35
C CYS A 26 4.09 -39.10 34.32
N THR A 27 4.01 -40.40 34.58
CA THR A 27 5.18 -41.32 34.57
C THR A 27 5.45 -41.95 33.20
N THR A 28 4.59 -41.72 32.22
CA THR A 28 4.71 -42.32 30.88
C THR A 28 5.61 -41.47 29.99
N SER A 29 6.79 -41.97 29.62
CA SER A 29 7.78 -41.23 28.81
C SER A 29 7.32 -40.84 27.40
N THR A 30 6.23 -41.43 26.90
CA THR A 30 5.62 -41.08 25.62
C THR A 30 4.52 -40.03 25.73
N ALA A 31 4.19 -39.56 26.94
CA ALA A 31 3.23 -38.49 27.13
C ALA A 31 3.88 -37.12 26.87
N CYS A 32 3.07 -36.19 26.39
CA CYS A 32 3.44 -34.80 26.10
C CYS A 32 3.85 -34.02 27.36
N ASN A 33 3.29 -34.39 28.52
CA ASN A 33 3.61 -33.80 29.82
C ASN A 33 4.36 -34.78 30.73
N TYR A 34 5.18 -35.68 30.16
CA TYR A 34 6.01 -36.59 30.94
C TYR A 34 6.85 -35.83 31.97
N ASP A 35 6.73 -36.24 33.23
CA ASP A 35 7.50 -35.70 34.34
C ASP A 35 8.52 -36.75 34.80
N PRO A 36 9.83 -36.55 34.53
CA PRO A 36 10.87 -37.49 34.96
C PRO A 36 11.07 -37.54 36.48
N SER A 37 10.48 -36.61 37.25
CA SER A 37 10.49 -36.63 38.71
C SER A 37 9.32 -37.39 39.32
N ALA A 38 8.28 -37.71 38.52
CA ALA A 38 7.12 -38.47 38.99
C ALA A 38 7.47 -39.94 39.22
N SER A 39 7.01 -40.48 40.35
CA SER A 39 7.14 -41.89 40.73
C SER A 39 5.78 -42.60 40.78
N ILE A 40 4.69 -41.85 40.79
CA ILE A 40 3.32 -42.34 40.83
C ILE A 40 2.52 -41.60 39.76
N ASP A 41 1.93 -42.38 38.85
CA ASP A 41 0.98 -41.84 37.87
C ASP A 41 -0.27 -41.33 38.56
N ASP A 42 -0.56 -40.05 38.40
CA ASP A 42 -1.76 -39.39 38.93
C ASP A 42 -2.91 -39.34 37.91
N GLY A 43 -2.70 -39.92 36.72
CA GLY A 43 -3.67 -39.90 35.63
C GLY A 43 -3.67 -38.58 34.85
N SER A 44 -2.71 -37.67 35.08
CA SER A 44 -2.58 -36.40 34.35
C SER A 44 -1.93 -36.54 32.98
N CYS A 45 -1.46 -37.73 32.59
CA CYS A 45 -0.78 -37.95 31.31
C CYS A 45 -1.61 -37.47 30.11
N ASP A 46 -1.07 -36.50 29.39
CA ASP A 46 -1.61 -35.96 28.15
C ASP A 46 -0.84 -36.54 26.97
N PHE A 47 -1.55 -37.20 26.07
CA PHE A 47 -0.98 -37.83 24.87
C PHE A 47 -1.32 -37.07 23.59
N THR A 48 -1.93 -35.89 23.70
CA THR A 48 -2.55 -35.18 22.59
C THR A 48 -2.07 -33.76 22.41
N SER A 49 -1.65 -33.04 23.47
CA SER A 49 -1.25 -31.63 23.34
C SER A 49 -0.01 -31.38 22.49
N CYS A 50 0.87 -32.38 22.34
CA CYS A 50 2.07 -32.28 21.52
C CYS A 50 1.92 -32.99 20.16
N LEU A 51 0.72 -33.46 19.84
CA LEU A 51 0.38 -34.03 18.54
C LEU A 51 0.05 -32.92 17.54
N GLY A 52 0.70 -32.97 16.39
CA GLY A 52 0.42 -32.08 15.26
C GLY A 52 1.28 -32.45 14.08
N CYS A 53 1.21 -31.68 12.99
CA CYS A 53 2.10 -31.93 11.87
C CYS A 53 3.50 -31.42 12.18
N THR A 54 4.49 -32.32 12.26
CA THR A 54 5.88 -31.96 12.57
C THR A 54 6.73 -31.69 11.32
N ASN A 55 6.19 -31.91 10.12
CA ASN A 55 6.89 -31.67 8.87
C ASN A 55 6.82 -30.19 8.48
N SER A 56 7.95 -29.49 8.49
CA SER A 56 8.05 -28.06 8.15
C SER A 56 7.71 -27.72 6.70
N THR A 57 7.60 -28.69 5.81
CA THR A 57 7.16 -28.48 4.42
C THR A 57 5.65 -28.69 4.22
N ALA A 58 4.91 -29.05 5.26
CA ALA A 58 3.46 -29.21 5.20
C ALA A 58 2.73 -27.88 5.46
N CYS A 59 1.55 -27.71 4.88
CA CYS A 59 0.77 -26.48 4.95
C CYS A 59 0.19 -26.21 6.34
N ASN A 60 -0.07 -27.28 7.10
CA ASN A 60 -0.55 -27.23 8.48
C ASN A 60 0.55 -27.58 9.49
N PHE A 61 1.82 -27.30 9.16
CA PHE A 61 2.93 -27.46 10.08
C PHE A 61 2.64 -26.75 11.40
N ASP A 62 2.81 -27.49 12.50
CA ASP A 62 2.66 -27.00 13.86
C ASP A 62 4.02 -26.99 14.55
N SER A 63 4.55 -25.79 14.79
CA SER A 63 5.86 -25.61 15.43
C SER A 63 5.87 -26.00 16.92
N SER A 64 4.70 -26.18 17.54
CA SER A 64 4.56 -26.64 18.92
C SER A 64 4.45 -28.18 19.03
N ALA A 65 4.16 -28.85 17.92
CA ALA A 65 4.07 -30.30 17.88
C ALA A 65 5.46 -30.95 17.97
N THR A 66 5.60 -31.94 18.85
CA THR A 66 6.82 -32.77 18.98
C THR A 66 6.61 -34.19 18.48
N LEU A 67 5.36 -34.58 18.25
CA LEU A 67 4.96 -35.89 17.75
C LEU A 67 4.03 -35.74 16.55
N ASP A 68 4.38 -36.42 15.46
CA ASP A 68 3.53 -36.45 14.26
C ASP A 68 2.28 -37.29 14.51
N ASN A 69 1.12 -36.74 14.17
CA ASN A 69 -0.17 -37.43 14.24
C ASN A 69 -0.69 -37.89 12.87
N GLY A 70 0.10 -37.72 11.80
CA GLY A 70 -0.25 -38.11 10.45
C GLY A 70 -1.29 -37.20 9.79
N THR A 71 -1.58 -36.03 10.37
CA THR A 71 -2.52 -35.05 9.80
C THR A 71 -1.85 -34.04 8.86
N CYS A 72 -0.54 -34.17 8.60
CA CYS A 72 0.16 -33.32 7.66
C CYS A 72 -0.53 -33.29 6.29
N THR A 73 -0.87 -32.09 5.81
CA THR A 73 -1.36 -31.86 4.45
C THR A 73 -0.32 -31.10 3.64
N PHE A 74 -0.15 -31.51 2.38
CA PHE A 74 0.69 -30.83 1.38
C PHE A 74 -0.14 -30.16 0.28
N ASP A 75 -1.47 -30.28 0.39
CA ASP A 75 -2.45 -29.58 -0.42
C ASP A 75 -2.65 -28.20 0.19
N CYS A 76 -1.79 -27.25 -0.18
CA CYS A 76 -1.80 -25.90 0.36
C CYS A 76 -2.81 -25.08 -0.43
N TYR A 77 -3.99 -24.87 0.17
CA TYR A 77 -5.04 -24.04 -0.40
C TYR A 77 -4.71 -22.56 -0.26
N GLY A 78 -5.10 -21.77 -1.25
CA GLY A 78 -4.98 -20.31 -1.27
C GLY A 78 -4.79 -19.83 -2.70
N CYS A 79 -4.68 -18.51 -2.89
CA CYS A 79 -4.53 -17.98 -4.23
C CYS A 79 -3.17 -18.34 -4.85
N THR A 80 -3.20 -19.02 -6.00
CA THR A 80 -2.00 -19.41 -6.76
C THR A 80 -1.67 -18.48 -7.93
N ASP A 81 -2.51 -17.47 -8.19
CA ASP A 81 -2.28 -16.52 -9.29
C ASP A 81 -1.32 -15.40 -8.84
N PRO A 82 -0.13 -15.27 -9.45
CA PRO A 82 0.84 -14.22 -9.10
C PRO A 82 0.35 -12.79 -9.41
N LEU A 83 -0.75 -12.62 -10.15
CA LEU A 83 -1.37 -11.32 -10.43
C LEU A 83 -2.40 -10.91 -9.37
N ALA A 84 -2.74 -11.79 -8.43
CA ALA A 84 -3.68 -11.48 -7.36
C ALA A 84 -2.98 -10.78 -6.18
N CYS A 85 -3.71 -9.88 -5.52
CA CYS A 85 -3.30 -9.12 -4.34
C CYS A 85 -3.00 -10.00 -3.13
N ASN A 86 -3.67 -11.15 -3.01
CA ASN A 86 -3.46 -12.13 -1.94
C ASN A 86 -2.72 -13.38 -2.43
N TYR A 87 -1.92 -13.26 -3.51
CA TYR A 87 -1.07 -14.35 -3.99
C TYR A 87 -0.25 -14.96 -2.85
N ASN A 88 -0.34 -16.27 -2.70
CA ASN A 88 0.45 -17.03 -1.74
C ASN A 88 1.37 -17.99 -2.47
N SER A 89 2.68 -17.72 -2.45
CA SER A 89 3.68 -18.57 -3.10
C SER A 89 3.84 -19.96 -2.45
N THR A 90 3.27 -20.19 -1.27
CA THR A 90 3.27 -21.51 -0.62
C THR A 90 2.03 -22.34 -0.99
N SER A 91 1.01 -21.72 -1.59
CA SER A 91 -0.19 -22.43 -2.04
C SER A 91 0.10 -23.24 -3.31
N THR A 92 -0.35 -24.49 -3.33
CA THR A 92 -0.18 -25.45 -4.44
C THR A 92 -1.51 -25.72 -5.16
N LEU A 93 -2.63 -25.35 -4.54
CA LEU A 93 -3.97 -25.52 -5.07
C LEU A 93 -4.76 -24.23 -4.89
N ASP A 94 -5.32 -23.73 -5.99
CA ASP A 94 -6.22 -22.59 -5.95
C ASP A 94 -7.53 -22.98 -5.24
N ASP A 95 -7.94 -22.15 -4.28
CA ASP A 95 -9.20 -22.27 -3.57
C ASP A 95 -10.27 -21.28 -4.06
N GLY A 96 -9.95 -20.49 -5.10
CA GLY A 96 -10.85 -19.49 -5.66
C GLY A 96 -10.97 -18.23 -4.81
N THR A 97 -10.10 -18.04 -3.82
CA THR A 97 -10.09 -16.84 -2.96
C THR A 97 -9.23 -15.70 -3.52
N CYS A 98 -8.67 -15.85 -4.72
CA CYS A 98 -7.86 -14.81 -5.36
C CYS A 98 -8.60 -13.45 -5.42
N ASP A 99 -7.98 -12.45 -4.81
CA ASP A 99 -8.45 -11.08 -4.77
C ASP A 99 -7.62 -10.25 -5.74
N TYR A 100 -8.29 -9.60 -6.69
CA TYR A 100 -7.65 -8.79 -7.73
C TYR A 100 -7.90 -7.29 -7.56
N LEU A 101 -8.54 -6.87 -6.47
CA LEU A 101 -9.03 -5.50 -6.32
C LEU A 101 -8.51 -4.81 -5.05
N SER A 102 -8.13 -5.55 -4.01
CA SER A 102 -7.72 -4.90 -2.74
C SER A 102 -6.40 -4.13 -2.78
N CYS A 103 -5.56 -4.40 -3.78
CA CYS A 103 -4.25 -3.77 -3.94
C CYS A 103 -4.11 -2.99 -5.25
N VAL A 104 -5.21 -2.80 -5.97
CA VAL A 104 -5.20 -2.03 -7.22
C VAL A 104 -5.65 -0.60 -6.98
N GLY A 105 -5.07 0.33 -7.72
CA GLY A 105 -5.37 1.76 -7.64
C GLY A 105 -4.24 2.56 -8.27
N CYS A 106 -4.33 3.89 -8.22
CA CYS A 106 -3.27 4.70 -8.81
C CYS A 106 -1.97 4.61 -8.01
N THR A 107 -0.91 4.10 -8.65
CA THR A 107 0.43 3.95 -8.02
C THR A 107 1.35 5.14 -8.23
N ASP A 108 0.97 6.10 -9.08
CA ASP A 108 1.77 7.29 -9.37
C ASP A 108 1.58 8.36 -8.29
N ALA A 109 2.64 8.67 -7.55
CA ALA A 109 2.63 9.67 -6.48
C ALA A 109 2.39 11.11 -6.96
N SER A 110 2.48 11.37 -8.27
CA SER A 110 2.14 12.66 -8.87
C SER A 110 0.66 12.80 -9.23
N ALA A 111 -0.10 11.69 -9.24
CA ALA A 111 -1.52 11.71 -9.53
C ALA A 111 -2.35 12.21 -8.33
N CYS A 112 -3.49 12.80 -8.64
CA CYS A 112 -4.42 13.42 -7.70
C CYS A 112 -5.14 12.41 -6.81
N ASN A 113 -5.35 11.20 -7.34
CA ASN A 113 -5.96 10.07 -6.65
C ASN A 113 -4.93 8.99 -6.30
N TYR A 114 -3.65 9.37 -6.11
CA TYR A 114 -2.61 8.45 -5.65
C TYR A 114 -3.07 7.66 -4.42
N ASP A 115 -2.97 6.33 -4.51
CA ASP A 115 -3.26 5.41 -3.43
C ASP A 115 -1.97 4.74 -2.96
N SER A 116 -1.51 5.14 -1.77
CA SER A 116 -0.30 4.57 -1.17
C SER A 116 -0.42 3.09 -0.77
N SER A 117 -1.66 2.55 -0.71
CA SER A 117 -1.92 1.13 -0.45
C SER A 117 -1.97 0.29 -1.72
N ALA A 118 -2.13 0.93 -2.90
CA ALA A 118 -2.08 0.25 -4.18
C ALA A 118 -0.65 -0.21 -4.50
N THR A 119 -0.51 -1.47 -4.90
CA THR A 119 0.73 -2.06 -5.39
C THR A 119 0.70 -2.36 -6.88
N ILE A 120 -0.49 -2.29 -7.49
CA ILE A 120 -0.72 -2.52 -8.91
C ILE A 120 -1.51 -1.34 -9.47
N ASP A 121 -1.00 -0.74 -10.54
CA ASP A 121 -1.71 0.31 -11.26
C ASP A 121 -2.89 -0.26 -12.04
N ASP A 122 -4.10 0.23 -11.78
CA ASP A 122 -5.31 -0.11 -12.52
C ASP A 122 -5.62 0.88 -13.66
N GLY A 123 -4.74 1.87 -13.88
CA GLY A 123 -4.95 2.92 -14.87
C GLY A 123 -5.99 3.95 -14.45
N SER A 124 -6.40 3.98 -13.18
CA SER A 124 -7.33 4.99 -12.65
C SER A 124 -6.66 6.33 -12.34
N CYS A 125 -5.35 6.47 -12.52
CA CYS A 125 -4.62 7.71 -12.21
C CYS A 125 -5.24 8.94 -12.88
N ASP A 126 -5.67 9.88 -12.04
CA ASP A 126 -6.24 11.16 -12.42
C ASP A 126 -5.18 12.25 -12.23
N TYR A 127 -4.90 13.00 -13.30
CA TYR A 127 -3.95 14.12 -13.30
C TYR A 127 -4.64 15.48 -13.42
N SER A 128 -5.98 15.53 -13.35
CA SER A 128 -6.76 16.75 -13.59
C SER A 128 -6.46 17.87 -12.58
N CYS A 129 -6.00 17.55 -11.37
CA CYS A 129 -5.58 18.56 -10.38
C CYS A 129 -4.25 19.25 -10.72
N LEU A 130 -3.47 18.67 -11.65
CA LEU A 130 -2.26 19.27 -12.18
C LEU A 130 -2.55 20.22 -13.35
N ILE A 131 -3.82 20.40 -13.70
CA ILE A 131 -4.27 21.34 -14.70
C ILE A 131 -5.00 22.48 -13.98
N GLY A 132 -4.69 23.72 -14.35
CA GLY A 132 -5.30 24.91 -13.77
C GLY A 132 -4.44 26.13 -14.01
N CYS A 133 -4.83 27.27 -13.44
CA CYS A 133 -4.08 28.50 -13.67
C CYS A 133 -2.63 28.43 -13.16
N THR A 134 -1.65 28.54 -14.05
CA THR A 134 -0.22 28.44 -13.70
C THR A 134 0.45 29.78 -13.39
N TYR A 135 -0.26 30.91 -13.54
CA TYR A 135 0.29 32.25 -13.35
C TYR A 135 0.17 32.72 -11.89
N PRO A 136 1.28 32.99 -11.18
CA PRO A 136 1.24 33.43 -9.77
C PRO A 136 0.49 34.74 -9.52
N ASP A 137 0.33 35.55 -10.57
CA ASP A 137 -0.35 36.85 -10.54
C ASP A 137 -1.87 36.75 -10.78
N ALA A 138 -2.41 35.55 -11.01
CA ALA A 138 -3.84 35.31 -11.18
C ALA A 138 -4.54 35.08 -9.84
N ASP A 139 -5.79 35.55 -9.74
CA ASP A 139 -6.65 35.41 -8.55
C ASP A 139 -6.97 33.94 -8.22
N ASN A 140 -6.97 33.06 -9.23
CA ASN A 140 -7.18 31.62 -9.09
C ASN A 140 -5.91 30.79 -9.41
N TYR A 141 -4.73 31.36 -9.20
CA TYR A 141 -3.45 30.64 -9.32
C TYR A 141 -3.49 29.31 -8.54
N ASN A 142 -3.20 28.22 -9.23
CA ASN A 142 -3.03 26.90 -8.63
C ASN A 142 -1.53 26.55 -8.59
N PRO A 143 -0.88 26.57 -7.41
CA PRO A 143 0.53 26.21 -7.30
C PRO A 143 0.82 24.72 -7.54
N GLN A 144 -0.19 23.88 -7.72
CA GLN A 144 -0.05 22.47 -8.12
C GLN A 144 -0.25 22.27 -9.62
N ALA A 145 -0.74 23.29 -10.36
CA ALA A 145 -0.90 23.19 -11.79
C ALA A 145 0.45 23.23 -12.50
N ILE A 146 0.68 22.29 -13.41
CA ILE A 146 1.84 22.22 -14.30
C ILE A 146 1.45 22.55 -15.75
N GLU A 147 0.16 22.56 -16.05
CA GLU A 147 -0.42 22.89 -17.36
C GLU A 147 -1.58 23.87 -17.18
N ASP A 148 -1.58 24.94 -17.98
CA ASP A 148 -2.64 25.97 -17.96
C ASP A 148 -3.87 25.52 -18.77
N ASP A 149 -5.05 25.54 -18.15
CA ASP A 149 -6.33 25.26 -18.83
C ASP A 149 -7.03 26.52 -19.36
N GLY A 150 -6.41 27.69 -19.24
CA GLY A 150 -7.02 28.97 -19.60
C GLY A 150 -8.13 29.41 -18.64
N SER A 151 -8.25 28.78 -17.46
CA SER A 151 -9.21 29.22 -16.43
C SER A 151 -8.75 30.46 -15.65
N CYS A 152 -7.55 30.99 -15.91
CA CYS A 152 -6.97 32.10 -15.17
C CYS A 152 -7.89 33.33 -15.12
N VAL A 153 -8.13 33.82 -13.90
CA VAL A 153 -8.83 35.05 -13.59
C VAL A 153 -7.81 36.04 -13.10
N PHE A 154 -7.72 37.19 -13.76
CA PHE A 154 -6.89 38.30 -13.30
C PHE A 154 -7.81 39.41 -12.78
N GLY A 155 -7.50 39.95 -11.60
CA GLY A 155 -8.29 41.03 -11.01
C GLY A 155 -8.34 42.27 -11.93
N GLU A 156 -9.36 43.12 -11.76
CA GLU A 156 -9.49 44.34 -12.56
C GLU A 156 -8.22 45.19 -12.47
N GLY A 157 -7.58 45.46 -13.62
CA GLY A 157 -6.31 46.17 -13.67
C GLY A 157 -5.07 45.30 -13.83
N MET A 158 -5.18 43.97 -13.72
CA MET A 158 -4.09 43.03 -13.97
C MET A 158 -4.31 42.29 -15.28
N CYS A 159 -3.27 42.22 -16.09
CA CYS A 159 -3.31 41.63 -17.41
C CYS A 159 -2.37 40.44 -17.46
N GLY A 160 -2.82 39.36 -18.10
CA GLY A 160 -2.01 38.17 -18.30
C GLY A 160 -0.73 38.47 -19.09
N PRO A 161 0.23 37.53 -19.13
CA PRO A 161 1.49 37.73 -19.83
C PRO A 161 1.29 38.19 -21.27
N GLY A 162 2.04 39.21 -21.70
CA GLY A 162 1.95 39.78 -23.05
C GLY A 162 0.85 40.84 -23.22
N THR A 163 0.12 41.19 -22.16
CA THR A 163 -0.86 42.27 -22.18
C THR A 163 -0.63 43.30 -21.05
N LEU A 164 -0.94 44.57 -21.30
CA LEU A 164 -0.94 45.69 -20.35
C LEU A 164 -2.37 46.18 -20.17
N TRP A 165 -2.73 46.55 -18.95
CA TRP A 165 -4.05 47.12 -18.68
C TRP A 165 -4.14 48.53 -19.25
N ASP A 166 -5.04 48.74 -20.19
CA ASP A 166 -5.39 50.06 -20.67
C ASP A 166 -6.57 50.62 -19.87
N ALA A 167 -6.26 51.53 -18.95
CA ALA A 167 -7.24 52.20 -18.11
C ALA A 167 -8.23 53.09 -18.89
N SER A 168 -7.93 53.44 -20.15
CA SER A 168 -8.81 54.25 -20.99
C SER A 168 -9.90 53.43 -21.68
N THR A 169 -9.61 52.17 -22.01
CA THR A 169 -10.55 51.24 -22.65
C THR A 169 -11.15 50.23 -21.67
N GLY A 170 -10.55 50.09 -20.48
CA GLY A 170 -10.96 49.08 -19.50
C GLY A 170 -10.66 47.65 -19.96
N GLN A 171 -9.65 47.49 -20.81
CA GLN A 171 -9.30 46.21 -21.42
C GLN A 171 -7.78 45.95 -21.31
N CYS A 172 -7.42 44.68 -21.31
CA CYS A 172 -6.04 44.27 -21.52
C CYS A 172 -5.70 44.40 -23.01
N VAL A 173 -4.68 45.19 -23.31
CA VAL A 173 -4.16 45.39 -24.68
C VAL A 173 -2.78 44.76 -24.79
N GLY A 174 -2.41 44.24 -25.96
CA GLY A 174 -1.08 43.67 -26.17
C GLY A 174 0.03 44.69 -25.86
N THR A 175 1.14 44.25 -25.27
CA THR A 175 2.27 45.14 -24.91
C THR A 175 3.12 45.58 -26.10
N ASP A 176 2.86 45.01 -27.27
CA ASP A 176 3.56 45.30 -28.51
C ASP A 176 2.53 45.70 -29.56
N SER A 177 2.72 46.88 -30.17
CA SER A 177 1.99 47.30 -31.37
C SER A 177 2.30 46.42 -32.60
N SER A 178 3.10 45.37 -32.42
CA SER A 178 3.31 44.28 -33.35
C SER A 178 3.17 42.94 -32.61
N CYS A 179 1.96 42.43 -32.48
CA CYS A 179 1.78 41.01 -32.22
C CYS A 179 2.48 40.26 -33.37
N LEU A 180 3.49 39.43 -33.08
CA LEU A 180 4.30 38.70 -34.08
C LEU A 180 3.44 37.83 -35.04
N GLY A 181 2.21 37.53 -34.67
CA GLY A 181 1.23 36.79 -35.45
C GLY A 181 0.02 37.61 -35.90
N ASP A 182 0.01 38.93 -35.71
CA ASP A 182 -1.02 39.82 -36.28
C ASP A 182 -0.56 40.27 -37.67
N PHE A 183 -0.92 39.46 -38.67
CA PHE A 183 -0.48 39.64 -40.05
C PHE A 183 -1.33 40.67 -40.80
N ASP A 184 -2.51 41.01 -40.27
CA ASP A 184 -3.41 42.00 -40.86
C ASP A 184 -3.45 43.36 -40.12
N ASN A 185 -2.67 43.49 -39.04
CA ASN A 185 -2.60 44.65 -38.15
C ASN A 185 -3.95 45.04 -37.54
N SER A 186 -4.81 44.06 -37.27
CA SER A 186 -6.10 44.27 -36.60
C SER A 186 -5.98 44.49 -35.09
N GLY A 187 -4.80 44.23 -34.51
CA GLY A 187 -4.53 44.33 -33.08
C GLY A 187 -5.01 43.13 -32.26
N ILE A 188 -5.45 42.06 -32.91
CA ILE A 188 -5.87 40.78 -32.31
C ILE A 188 -5.18 39.67 -33.11
N ILE A 189 -4.74 38.58 -32.47
CA ILE A 189 -4.29 37.38 -33.18
C ILE A 189 -5.47 36.42 -33.26
N ASP A 190 -6.09 36.28 -34.42
CA ASP A 190 -7.23 35.37 -34.62
C ASP A 190 -7.13 34.54 -35.92
N THR A 191 -8.22 33.86 -36.30
CA THR A 191 -8.25 33.06 -37.52
C THR A 191 -8.00 33.87 -38.80
N GLY A 192 -8.28 35.18 -38.79
CA GLY A 192 -8.01 36.12 -39.86
C GLY A 192 -6.51 36.24 -40.16
N ASP A 193 -5.68 36.29 -39.13
CA ASP A 193 -4.23 36.31 -39.27
C ASP A 193 -3.67 35.02 -39.82
N LEU A 194 -4.17 33.88 -39.32
CA LEU A 194 -3.78 32.57 -39.82
C LEU A 194 -4.12 32.41 -41.30
N LEU A 195 -5.29 32.91 -41.72
CA LEU A 195 -5.70 32.90 -43.13
C LEU A 195 -4.86 33.85 -43.96
N THR A 196 -4.48 35.01 -43.42
CA THR A 196 -3.57 35.97 -44.08
C THR A 196 -2.19 35.35 -44.30
N PHE A 197 -1.64 34.70 -43.26
CA PHE A 197 -0.40 33.94 -43.37
C PHE A 197 -0.49 32.82 -44.40
N LEU A 198 -1.52 31.95 -44.31
CA LEU A 198 -1.69 30.83 -45.24
C LEU A 198 -1.95 31.29 -46.68
N GLY A 199 -2.56 32.46 -46.88
CA GLY A 199 -2.78 33.06 -48.20
C GLY A 199 -1.48 33.55 -48.85
N ALA A 200 -0.52 34.02 -48.04
CA ALA A 200 0.80 34.46 -48.48
C ALA A 200 1.85 33.32 -48.48
N PHE A 201 1.59 32.25 -47.73
CA PHE A 201 2.52 31.15 -47.53
C PHE A 201 2.83 30.43 -48.86
N GLY A 202 4.11 30.47 -49.25
CA GLY A 202 4.58 29.85 -50.51
C GLY A 202 4.47 30.75 -51.74
N GLN A 203 4.07 32.01 -51.60
CA GLN A 203 4.19 32.99 -52.69
C GLN A 203 5.67 33.38 -52.88
N MET A 204 6.11 33.51 -54.13
CA MET A 204 7.47 33.97 -54.44
C MET A 204 7.48 35.50 -54.48
N CYS A 205 8.32 36.11 -53.62
CA CYS A 205 8.57 37.54 -53.66
C CYS A 205 9.36 37.90 -54.94
N PRO A 206 9.06 39.03 -55.60
CA PRO A 206 9.90 39.56 -56.68
C PRO A 206 11.28 40.01 -56.20
#